data_AF-A0A1X9MBJ0-F1
#
_entry.id   AF-A0A1X9MBJ0-F1
#
_cell.length_a   1.000
_cell.length_b   1.000
_cell.length_c   1.000
_cell.angle_alpha   90.00
_cell.angle_beta   90.00
_cell.angle_gamma   90.00
#
_symmetry.space_group_name_H-M   'P 1'
#
loop_
_entity.id
_entity.type
_entity.pdbx_description
1 polymer ?
#
loop_
_entity_poly.entity_id
_entity_poly.type
_entity_poly.pdbx_seq_one_letter_code
_entity_poly.pdbx_strand_id
1 'polypeptide(L)'
;MRIGIGYLGSERLETSTANQEVIPERKRLYKFSFLNRADTQVMINGKELIFLQANQGFNMDEEDQPLQSFVVVDEGIEFNWIGAYL
;
A
#
# COMPACT_ATOMS: atom_id res chain seq x y z
N MET A 1 -12.17 -16.91 12.52
CA MET A 1 -13.11 -16.82 11.37
C MET A 1 -12.32 -16.25 10.21
N ARG A 2 -12.36 -16.86 9.02
CA ARG A 2 -11.64 -16.35 7.84
C ARG A 2 -12.51 -15.30 7.15
N ILE A 3 -11.99 -14.08 7.01
CA ILE A 3 -12.70 -12.96 6.37
C ILE A 3 -12.41 -12.95 4.86
N GLY A 4 -11.14 -13.02 4.42
CA GLY A 4 -10.82 -12.81 3.01
C GLY A 4 -10.98 -13.99 2.07
N ILE A 5 -11.20 -13.64 0.80
CA ILE A 5 -11.34 -14.55 -0.33
C ILE A 5 -10.00 -14.82 -1.04
N GLY A 6 -9.03 -13.91 -0.95
CA GLY A 6 -7.73 -14.08 -1.60
C GLY A 6 -6.69 -13.01 -1.25
N TYR A 7 -5.56 -13.07 -1.97
CA TYR A 7 -4.42 -12.14 -1.86
C TYR A 7 -4.10 -11.51 -3.21
N LEU A 8 -3.55 -10.30 -3.18
CA LEU A 8 -2.94 -9.62 -4.31
C LEU A 8 -1.73 -8.82 -3.83
N GLY A 9 -0.85 -8.43 -4.73
CA GLY A 9 0.34 -7.66 -4.39
C GLY A 9 1.29 -7.55 -5.57
N SER A 10 2.48 -7.04 -5.30
CA SER A 10 3.56 -6.94 -6.27
C SER A 10 4.07 -8.32 -6.71
N GLU A 11 4.16 -8.57 -8.01
CA GLU A 11 4.79 -9.78 -8.56
C GLU A 11 6.33 -9.70 -8.59
N ARG A 12 6.87 -8.50 -8.48
CA ARG A 12 8.30 -8.14 -8.52
C ARG A 12 8.49 -6.82 -7.77
N LEU A 13 9.73 -6.38 -7.56
CA LEU A 13 9.97 -5.02 -7.08
C LEU A 13 9.44 -4.02 -8.11
N GLU A 14 8.60 -3.09 -7.67
CA GLU A 14 8.01 -2.04 -8.51
C GLU A 14 8.77 -0.73 -8.33
N THR A 15 8.66 0.17 -9.30
CA THR A 15 9.20 1.54 -9.22
C THR A 15 8.05 2.51 -9.44
N SER A 16 7.86 3.46 -8.53
CA SER A 16 6.74 4.39 -8.59
C SER A 16 6.86 5.39 -9.75
N THR A 17 5.73 5.75 -10.35
CA THR A 17 5.56 7.06 -10.98
C THR A 17 4.95 8.06 -9.98
N ALA A 18 5.02 9.36 -10.28
CA ALA A 18 4.46 10.38 -9.40
C ALA A 18 2.95 10.15 -9.17
N ASN A 19 2.53 10.13 -7.90
CA ASN A 19 1.17 9.85 -7.45
C ASN A 19 0.63 8.49 -7.92
N GLN A 20 1.46 7.45 -7.92
CA GLN A 20 1.03 6.10 -8.29
C GLN A 20 0.10 5.50 -7.24
N GLU A 21 -1.15 5.22 -7.65
CA GLU A 21 -2.06 4.37 -6.89
C GLU A 21 -1.62 2.90 -6.97
N VAL A 22 -1.48 2.28 -5.81
CA VAL A 22 -0.99 0.90 -5.68
C VAL A 22 -2.14 -0.10 -5.66
N ILE A 23 -3.31 0.31 -5.15
CA ILE A 23 -4.44 -0.59 -4.99
C ILE A 23 -5.30 -0.59 -6.26
N PRO A 24 -5.55 -1.75 -6.89
CA PRO A 24 -6.43 -1.82 -8.05
C PRO A 24 -7.83 -1.28 -7.75
N GLU A 25 -8.45 -0.65 -8.74
CA GLU A 25 -9.80 -0.09 -8.58
C GLU A 25 -10.79 -1.11 -8.01
N ARG A 26 -11.69 -0.61 -7.15
CA ARG A 26 -12.78 -1.39 -6.52
C ARG A 26 -12.30 -2.52 -5.61
N LYS A 27 -11.03 -2.57 -5.23
CA LYS A 27 -10.54 -3.44 -4.16
C LYS A 27 -10.63 -2.74 -2.81
N ARG A 28 -11.02 -3.51 -1.80
CA ARG A 28 -10.97 -3.12 -0.39
C ARG A 28 -10.13 -4.15 0.33
N LEU A 29 -9.01 -3.71 0.89
CA LEU A 29 -8.08 -4.57 1.60
C LEU A 29 -8.34 -4.46 3.10
N TYR A 30 -8.28 -5.60 3.78
CA TYR A 30 -8.42 -5.70 5.23
C TYR A 30 -7.13 -6.17 5.90
N LYS A 31 -6.11 -6.55 5.12
CA LYS A 31 -4.72 -6.63 5.56
C LYS A 31 -3.86 -6.06 4.44
N PHE A 32 -2.82 -5.33 4.78
CA PHE A 32 -1.91 -4.76 3.80
C PHE A 32 -0.53 -4.54 4.41
N SER A 33 0.50 -4.86 3.65
CA SER A 33 1.90 -4.62 3.97
C SER A 33 2.56 -3.98 2.77
N PHE A 34 3.29 -2.90 3.01
CA PHE A 34 4.03 -2.14 2.03
C PHE A 34 5.45 -1.89 2.53
N LEU A 35 6.43 -1.93 1.64
CA LEU A 35 7.82 -1.64 1.95
C LEU A 35 8.42 -0.75 0.86
N ASN A 36 8.86 0.45 1.25
CA ASN A 36 9.62 1.40 0.43
C ASN A 36 11.13 1.21 0.64
N ARG A 37 11.93 1.39 -0.42
CA ARG A 37 13.40 1.32 -0.37
C ARG A 37 14.10 2.67 -0.20
N ALA A 38 13.38 3.76 -0.43
CA ALA A 38 13.84 5.13 -0.24
C ALA A 38 12.80 5.92 0.57
N ASP A 39 13.22 7.05 1.14
CA ASP A 39 12.32 7.99 1.81
C ASP A 39 11.19 8.42 0.86
N THR A 40 9.95 8.43 1.34
CA THR A 40 8.81 8.83 0.51
C THR A 40 7.64 9.34 1.35
N GLN A 41 6.69 10.01 0.70
CA GLN A 41 5.37 10.29 1.22
C GLN A 41 4.32 9.36 0.59
N VAL A 42 3.41 8.88 1.44
CA VAL A 42 2.24 8.11 1.00
C VAL A 42 0.95 8.81 1.40
N MET A 43 -0.09 8.61 0.61
CA MET A 43 -1.45 9.06 0.93
C MET A 43 -2.37 7.85 1.06
N ILE A 44 -2.98 7.70 2.24
CA ILE A 44 -3.81 6.56 2.58
C ILE A 44 -5.29 6.99 2.56
N ASN A 45 -6.11 6.32 1.75
CA ASN A 45 -7.54 6.60 1.62
C ASN A 45 -7.87 8.09 1.32
N GLY A 46 -7.00 8.77 0.57
CA GLY A 46 -7.17 10.19 0.21
C GLY A 46 -7.06 11.19 1.37
N LYS A 47 -6.44 10.79 2.49
CA LYS A 47 -6.22 11.64 3.68
C LYS A 47 -4.88 12.39 3.59
N GLU A 48 -4.27 12.66 4.76
CA GLU A 48 -3.00 13.38 4.88
C GLU A 48 -1.82 12.60 4.28
N LEU A 49 -0.78 13.35 3.93
CA LEU A 49 0.51 12.82 3.52
C LEU A 49 1.28 12.31 4.74
N ILE A 50 1.72 11.05 4.68
CA ILE A 50 2.47 10.40 5.74
C ILE A 50 3.88 10.14 5.22
N PHE A 51 4.88 10.67 5.92
CA PHE A 51 6.29 10.40 5.62
C PHE A 51 6.68 9.01 6.10
N LEU A 52 7.32 8.24 5.22
CA LEU A 52 7.95 6.96 5.51
C LEU A 52 9.44 7.07 5.23
N GLN A 53 10.26 6.80 6.24
CA GLN A 53 11.70 6.63 6.03
C GLN A 53 11.98 5.40 5.17
N ALA A 54 13.08 5.38 4.45
CA ALA A 54 13.58 4.23 3.72
C ALA A 54 13.55 2.96 4.59
N ASN A 55 12.93 1.90 4.06
CA ASN A 55 12.72 0.61 4.70
C ASN A 55 11.82 0.61 5.95
N GLN A 56 11.10 1.70 6.24
CA GLN A 56 10.09 1.74 7.32
C GLN A 56 8.84 0.95 6.94
N GLY A 57 8.34 1.14 5.72
CA GLY A 57 7.11 0.51 5.25
C GLY A 57 5.85 0.93 6.02
N PHE A 58 4.76 0.21 5.76
CA PHE A 58 3.47 0.35 6.42
C PHE A 58 2.80 -1.01 6.53
N ASN A 59 2.13 -1.28 7.65
CA ASN A 59 1.37 -2.51 7.86
C ASN A 59 0.04 -2.18 8.52
N MET A 60 -0.99 -2.93 8.15
CA MET A 60 -2.31 -2.90 8.78
C MET A 60 -2.96 -4.29 8.75
N ASP A 61 -3.93 -4.49 9.63
CA ASP A 61 -4.72 -5.71 9.70
C ASP A 61 -6.24 -5.44 9.81
N GLU A 62 -7.02 -6.50 10.10
CA GLU A 62 -8.48 -6.45 10.14
C GLU A 62 -9.07 -5.57 11.24
N GLU A 63 -8.27 -5.17 12.23
CA GLU A 63 -8.72 -4.27 13.29
C GLU A 63 -8.65 -2.80 12.84
N ASP A 64 -7.87 -2.50 11.81
CA ASP A 64 -7.72 -1.16 11.24
C ASP A 64 -8.85 -0.77 10.27
N GLN A 65 -8.89 0.52 9.91
CA GLN A 65 -9.79 1.00 8.85
C GLN A 65 -9.45 0.31 7.52
N PRO A 66 -10.44 -0.26 6.79
CA PRO A 66 -10.19 -0.88 5.50
C PRO A 66 -9.51 0.06 4.51
N LEU A 67 -8.57 -0.48 3.74
CA LEU A 67 -7.78 0.27 2.78
C LEU A 67 -8.40 0.16 1.39
N GLN A 68 -8.69 1.32 0.79
CA GLN A 68 -9.31 1.46 -0.53
C GLN A 68 -8.40 2.21 -1.51
N SER A 69 -7.43 2.96 -1.01
CA SER A 69 -6.45 3.71 -1.79
C SER A 69 -5.15 3.82 -1.01
N PHE A 70 -4.03 3.58 -1.68
CA PHE A 70 -2.68 3.78 -1.16
C PHE A 70 -1.82 4.35 -2.28
N VAL A 71 -1.54 5.64 -2.20
CA VAL A 71 -0.79 6.37 -3.23
C VAL A 71 0.64 6.59 -2.77
N VAL A 72 1.61 6.18 -3.59
CA VAL A 72 3.01 6.59 -3.45
C VAL A 72 3.16 7.92 -4.18
N VAL A 73 3.48 8.99 -3.45
CA VAL A 73 3.43 10.35 -3.99
C VAL A 73 4.66 10.64 -4.85
N ASP A 74 5.83 10.24 -4.35
CA ASP A 74 7.10 10.49 -5.02
C ASP A 74 7.33 9.52 -6.18
N GLU A 75 8.00 9.98 -7.22
CA GLU A 75 8.44 9.15 -8.35
C GLU A 75 9.76 8.44 -8.05
N GLY A 76 10.01 7.33 -8.74
CA GLY A 76 11.28 6.62 -8.67
C GLY A 76 11.51 5.81 -7.39
N ILE A 77 10.49 5.66 -6.54
CA ILE A 77 10.58 4.89 -5.31
C ILE A 77 10.46 3.42 -5.65
N GLU A 78 11.47 2.63 -5.31
CA GLU A 78 11.36 1.18 -5.36
C GLU A 78 10.54 0.67 -4.17
N PHE A 79 9.53 -0.16 -4.43
CA PHE A 79 8.68 -0.72 -3.40
C PHE A 79 8.13 -2.10 -3.75
N ASN A 80 7.59 -2.78 -2.75
CA ASN A 80 6.73 -3.95 -2.95
C ASN A 80 5.62 -3.96 -1.89
N TRP A 81 4.52 -4.63 -2.20
CA TRP A 81 3.39 -4.74 -1.29
C TRP A 81 2.64 -6.06 -1.43
N ILE A 82 1.84 -6.38 -0.42
CA ILE A 82 0.90 -7.50 -0.42
C ILE A 82 -0.33 -7.11 0.39
N GLY A 83 -1.50 -7.56 -0.03
CA GLY A 83 -2.73 -7.37 0.71
C GLY A 83 -3.71 -8.52 0.56
N ALA A 84 -4.67 -8.56 1.47
CA ALA A 84 -5.77 -9.52 1.48
C ALA A 84 -7.10 -8.81 1.27
N TYR A 85 -7.97 -9.38 0.44
CA TYR A 85 -9.24 -8.79 0.05
C TYR A 85 -10.44 -9.71 0.28
N LEU A 86 -11.61 -9.08 0.31
CA LEU A 86 -12.94 -9.66 0.38
C LEU A 86 -13.59 -9.84 -0.99
#